data_AF-A0A7X3IKJ8-F1
#
_entry.id   AF-A0A7X3IKJ8-F1
#
_cell.length_a   1.000
_cell.length_b   1.000
_cell.length_c   1.000
_cell.angle_alpha   90.00
_cell.angle_beta   90.00
_cell.angle_gamma   90.00
#
_symmetry.space_group_name_H-M   'P 1'
#
loop_
_entity.id
_entity.type
_entity.pdbx_description
1 polymer ?
#
loop_
_entity_poly.entity_id
_entity_poly.type
_entity_poly.pdbx_seq_one_letter_code
_entity_poly.pdbx_strand_id
1 'polypeptide(L)'
;MIGALTLEDTLRKRESWTVLDIGEERLPCFITYGDRAANAASPKPRHPRFAMLHVDAHECIIGPVFQYEEMGCPDCFLKRKATNLRDHEYRLGNAQSLLFGDVQMDVSLVLAGFRMLLGNAGHSGRLDYYRLDGREQMKRLSYWPAERCDRCSEGAPPDDARAFESAFREQLMYAYGDSYRKEDTRFPEELFSPDNADSNFIVYKDRNTQSFFSVSTFFRVGREEKYGIGIGSTTDYKSSERKSLFEALERYAGMHPRGRERWSIWASYEGVRQSGRHAIDPTVFIDDVTGTASSLITYTADQVLPWINAYSWNQRQAVYIPESLAYYKMDQGYKGARQRVYKGNSNGNALGTGILDSVYYACLELIERDAFLNHWYLRHTPAGIKLESIGNERIRYMIGRLELLGYSVKLFDITMDTGIPVIWALCLGQSRDQFAAYCTSAAHPDPEKAVLNALEEMLLAMEYYDTHTDEIREKAKRIRQEGVREVEDHPILYYLQEERHHFDFLFDSRMEDFRERFAEDYEKLHHCVIDLAEETAGLLDRLSNLFGDVLLVRQTPEGYTHIGLEAVKVLIPHLQQLWFGEEHRVLSMKRLQAAALFWERPMGDIQLAPHPFP
;
A
#
# COMPACT_ATOMS: atom_id res chain seq x y z
N MET A 1 44.45 -17.05 9.03
CA MET A 1 44.96 -16.82 7.66
C MET A 1 43.95 -17.42 6.71
N ILE A 2 43.27 -16.61 5.89
CA ILE A 2 42.47 -17.12 4.77
C ILE A 2 43.48 -17.69 3.76
N GLY A 3 43.23 -18.93 3.30
CA GLY A 3 44.22 -19.74 2.60
C GLY A 3 44.64 -19.20 1.24
N ALA A 4 45.85 -19.56 0.83
CA ALA A 4 46.48 -19.23 -0.46
C ALA A 4 45.92 -20.04 -1.65
N LEU A 5 44.65 -20.45 -1.59
CA LEU A 5 44.01 -21.28 -2.63
C LEU A 5 43.32 -20.39 -3.65
N THR A 6 43.42 -20.75 -4.93
CA THR A 6 42.65 -20.10 -6.00
C THR A 6 41.15 -20.31 -5.80
N LEU A 7 40.30 -19.52 -6.47
CA LEU A 7 38.86 -19.72 -6.41
C LEU A 7 38.47 -21.13 -6.91
N GLU A 8 39.10 -21.61 -7.99
CA GLU A 8 38.92 -22.96 -8.52
C GLU A 8 39.23 -24.03 -7.46
N ASP A 9 40.37 -23.91 -6.77
CA ASP A 9 40.76 -24.84 -5.71
C ASP A 9 39.80 -24.81 -4.52
N THR A 10 39.33 -23.62 -4.16
CA THR A 10 38.39 -23.41 -3.07
C THR A 10 37.05 -24.08 -3.37
N LEU A 11 36.54 -23.90 -4.59
CA LEU A 11 35.30 -24.51 -5.07
C LEU A 11 35.41 -26.03 -5.14
N ARG A 12 36.51 -26.55 -5.68
CA ARG A 12 36.80 -27.99 -5.74
C ARG A 12 36.86 -28.62 -4.35
N LYS A 13 37.42 -27.92 -3.37
CA LYS A 13 37.51 -28.38 -1.97
C LYS A 13 36.27 -28.06 -1.14
N ARG A 14 35.33 -27.28 -1.68
CA ARG A 14 34.09 -26.86 -1.02
C ARG A 14 34.30 -26.11 0.29
N GLU A 15 35.32 -25.26 0.29
CA GLU A 15 35.66 -24.37 1.41
C GLU A 15 34.73 -23.15 1.43
N SER A 16 34.42 -22.65 2.62
CA SER A 16 33.47 -21.53 2.78
C SER A 16 34.09 -20.14 2.63
N TRP A 17 35.42 -20.04 2.51
CA TRP A 17 36.12 -18.76 2.43
C TRP A 17 37.31 -18.82 1.48
N THR A 18 37.48 -17.75 0.71
CA THR A 18 38.69 -17.49 -0.07
C THR A 18 38.97 -15.99 -0.13
N VAL A 19 40.06 -15.59 -0.81
CA VAL A 19 40.34 -14.21 -1.18
C VAL A 19 40.29 -14.10 -2.70
N LEU A 20 39.50 -13.17 -3.20
CA LEU A 20 39.43 -12.85 -4.62
C LEU A 20 40.42 -11.74 -4.93
N ASP A 21 41.27 -11.95 -5.94
CA ASP A 21 42.12 -10.91 -6.50
C ASP A 21 41.38 -10.30 -7.71
N ILE A 22 40.78 -9.12 -7.53
CA ILE A 22 39.92 -8.45 -8.52
C ILE A 22 40.61 -7.16 -8.96
N GLY A 23 41.46 -7.26 -10.00
CA GLY A 23 42.31 -6.13 -10.39
C GLY A 23 43.35 -5.84 -9.31
N GLU A 24 43.33 -4.64 -8.73
CA GLU A 24 44.22 -4.23 -7.64
C GLU A 24 43.62 -4.48 -6.24
N GLU A 25 42.33 -4.84 -6.15
CA GLU A 25 41.66 -5.09 -4.87
C GLU A 25 41.75 -6.58 -4.47
N ARG A 26 42.03 -6.84 -3.19
CA ARG A 26 41.93 -8.17 -2.58
C ARG A 26 40.70 -8.21 -1.67
N LEU A 27 39.70 -9.01 -2.02
CA LEU A 27 38.41 -9.04 -1.34
C LEU A 27 38.16 -10.42 -0.72
N PRO A 28 38.00 -10.54 0.61
CA PRO A 28 37.52 -11.77 1.22
C PRO A 28 36.17 -12.17 0.62
N CYS A 29 35.99 -13.44 0.26
CA CYS A 29 34.75 -13.95 -0.31
C CYS A 29 34.21 -15.11 0.51
N PHE A 30 32.96 -14.96 0.97
CA PHE A 30 32.19 -15.99 1.66
C PHE A 30 31.43 -16.83 0.63
N ILE A 31 31.65 -18.14 0.62
CA ILE A 31 31.05 -19.05 -0.34
C ILE A 31 30.01 -19.93 0.37
N THR A 32 28.82 -19.99 -0.23
CA THR A 32 27.72 -20.85 0.20
C THR A 32 27.32 -21.80 -0.93
N TYR A 33 26.82 -22.97 -0.56
CA TYR A 33 26.44 -24.03 -1.49
C TYR A 33 25.00 -24.45 -1.23
N GLY A 34 24.16 -24.47 -2.28
CA GLY A 34 22.71 -24.69 -2.18
C GLY A 34 22.27 -26.05 -1.60
N ASP A 35 23.14 -27.06 -1.66
CA ASP A 35 22.91 -28.42 -1.13
C ASP A 35 23.17 -28.56 0.38
N ARG A 36 23.76 -27.55 1.05
CA ARG A 36 23.97 -27.56 2.49
C ARG A 36 22.76 -26.95 3.20
N ALA A 37 22.26 -27.66 4.23
CA ALA A 37 21.12 -27.19 5.03
C ALA A 37 21.35 -25.75 5.53
N ALA A 38 20.36 -24.88 5.33
CA ALA A 38 20.32 -23.48 5.75
C ALA A 38 20.49 -23.23 7.27
N ASN A 39 20.77 -24.28 8.05
CA ASN A 39 20.98 -24.24 9.50
C ASN A 39 22.43 -23.94 9.90
N ALA A 40 23.37 -23.83 8.96
CA ALA A 40 24.68 -23.29 9.26
C ALA A 40 24.54 -21.76 9.43
N ALA A 41 24.44 -21.28 10.67
CA ALA A 41 24.45 -19.85 10.96
C ALA A 41 25.63 -19.20 10.22
N SER A 42 25.38 -18.13 9.43
CA SER A 42 26.49 -17.46 8.74
C SER A 42 27.57 -17.11 9.78
N PRO A 43 28.85 -17.35 9.49
CA PRO A 43 29.93 -17.02 10.41
C PRO A 43 29.83 -15.56 10.82
N LYS A 44 30.08 -15.25 12.10
CA LYS A 44 30.25 -13.86 12.54
C LYS A 44 31.30 -13.21 11.62
N PRO A 45 30.98 -12.12 10.92
CA PRO A 45 31.88 -11.56 9.93
C PRO A 45 33.16 -11.12 10.64
N ARG A 46 34.29 -11.72 10.24
CA ARG A 46 35.63 -11.33 10.71
C ARG A 46 36.19 -10.14 9.93
N HIS A 47 35.50 -9.70 8.88
CA HIS A 47 35.97 -8.70 7.93
C HIS A 47 34.91 -7.60 7.74
N PRO A 48 35.31 -6.32 7.72
CA PRO A 48 34.39 -5.19 7.56
C PRO A 48 33.80 -5.08 6.15
N ARG A 49 34.48 -5.61 5.13
CA ARG A 49 33.99 -5.67 3.74
C ARG A 49 34.33 -7.02 3.14
N PHE A 50 33.34 -7.69 2.53
CA PHE A 50 33.52 -9.00 1.93
C PHE A 50 32.49 -9.27 0.83
N ALA A 51 32.89 -10.05 -0.18
CA ALA A 51 32.02 -10.55 -1.22
C ALA A 51 31.27 -11.80 -0.75
N MET A 52 30.13 -12.07 -1.36
CA MET A 52 29.44 -13.35 -1.26
C MET A 52 29.37 -14.03 -2.62
N LEU A 53 29.55 -15.36 -2.63
CA LEU A 53 29.31 -16.22 -3.78
C LEU A 53 28.35 -17.33 -3.34
N HIS A 54 27.19 -17.45 -3.97
CA HIS A 54 26.29 -18.58 -3.75
C HIS A 54 26.29 -19.47 -4.98
N VAL A 55 26.61 -20.75 -4.79
CA VAL A 55 26.69 -21.71 -5.89
C VAL A 55 25.63 -22.78 -5.68
N ASP A 56 24.76 -22.95 -6.66
CA ASP A 56 23.68 -23.95 -6.66
C ASP A 56 23.74 -24.79 -7.95
N ALA A 57 22.94 -25.86 -8.02
CA ALA A 57 22.98 -26.83 -9.13
C ALA A 57 22.60 -26.23 -10.50
N HIS A 58 21.88 -25.10 -10.53
CA HIS A 58 21.35 -24.49 -11.75
C HIS A 58 21.76 -23.03 -11.96
N GLU A 59 22.40 -22.40 -10.97
CA GLU A 59 22.82 -21.01 -11.02
C GLU A 59 24.00 -20.71 -10.10
N CYS A 60 24.74 -19.65 -10.43
CA CYS A 60 25.73 -19.03 -9.58
C CYS A 60 25.33 -17.56 -9.33
N ILE A 61 25.36 -17.14 -8.07
CA ILE A 61 25.07 -15.78 -7.66
C ILE A 61 26.39 -15.14 -7.23
N ILE A 62 26.77 -14.12 -7.99
CA ILE A 62 27.99 -13.33 -7.79
C ILE A 62 27.60 -12.06 -7.04
N GLY A 63 28.01 -11.96 -5.79
CA GLY A 63 27.63 -10.88 -4.87
C GLY A 63 26.40 -11.23 -4.00
N PRO A 64 25.91 -10.26 -3.20
CA PRO A 64 26.39 -8.89 -3.12
C PRO A 64 27.77 -8.73 -2.46
N VAL A 65 28.36 -7.54 -2.57
CA VAL A 65 29.50 -7.13 -1.76
C VAL A 65 28.95 -6.43 -0.51
N PHE A 66 29.12 -7.06 0.64
CA PHE A 66 28.64 -6.53 1.91
C PHE A 66 29.70 -5.63 2.55
N GLN A 67 29.24 -4.52 3.11
CA GLN A 67 29.97 -3.75 4.12
C GLN A 67 29.24 -3.92 5.45
N TYR A 68 29.97 -4.32 6.48
CA TYR A 68 29.44 -4.53 7.81
C TYR A 68 28.85 -3.23 8.34
N GLU A 69 27.70 -3.30 9.02
CA GLU A 69 26.95 -2.15 9.58
C GLU A 69 26.34 -1.16 8.57
N GLU A 70 26.63 -1.25 7.26
CA GLU A 70 25.98 -0.36 6.28
C GLU A 70 24.60 -0.85 5.87
N MET A 71 24.48 -2.10 5.40
CA MET A 71 23.24 -2.56 4.77
C MET A 71 23.18 -4.06 4.51
N GLY A 72 22.14 -4.72 5.02
CA GLY A 72 21.90 -6.15 4.75
C GLY A 72 23.01 -7.07 5.28
N CYS A 73 22.78 -8.39 5.18
CA CYS A 73 23.77 -9.39 5.55
C CYS A 73 23.54 -10.69 4.75
N PRO A 74 24.52 -11.61 4.72
CA PRO A 74 24.39 -12.88 4.01
C PRO A 74 23.17 -13.71 4.42
N ASP A 75 22.85 -13.80 5.72
CA ASP A 75 21.66 -14.54 6.19
C ASP A 75 20.37 -13.91 5.68
N CYS A 76 20.32 -12.58 5.65
CA CYS A 76 19.19 -11.83 5.17
C CYS A 76 18.97 -12.04 3.66
N PHE A 77 20.07 -12.03 2.90
CA PHE A 77 20.09 -12.29 1.47
C PHE A 77 19.60 -13.71 1.15
N LEU A 78 20.19 -14.72 1.80
CA LEU A 78 19.83 -16.13 1.61
C LEU A 78 18.40 -16.43 2.06
N LYS A 79 17.93 -15.81 3.15
CA LYS A 79 16.55 -15.97 3.61
C LYS A 79 15.55 -15.41 2.61
N ARG A 80 15.82 -14.25 2.01
CA ARG A 80 14.97 -13.70 0.93
C ARG A 80 14.94 -14.64 -0.26
N LYS A 81 16.11 -15.08 -0.73
CA LYS A 81 16.24 -16.05 -1.82
C LYS A 81 15.38 -17.28 -1.57
N ALA A 82 15.56 -17.92 -0.42
CA ALA A 82 14.81 -19.13 -0.05
C ALA A 82 13.29 -18.89 0.10
N THR A 83 12.87 -17.70 0.53
CA THR A 83 11.44 -17.37 0.71
C THR A 83 10.76 -16.99 -0.62
N ASN A 84 11.54 -16.44 -1.55
CA ASN A 84 11.05 -15.93 -2.82
C ASN A 84 11.23 -16.92 -3.99
N LEU A 85 11.68 -18.16 -3.72
CA LEU A 85 11.72 -19.22 -4.72
C LEU A 85 10.34 -19.42 -5.36
N ARG A 86 10.32 -19.68 -6.66
CA ARG A 86 9.10 -20.02 -7.40
C ARG A 86 8.97 -21.54 -7.43
N ASP A 87 7.84 -22.08 -6.96
CA ASP A 87 7.61 -23.53 -6.84
C ASP A 87 7.70 -24.27 -8.20
N HIS A 88 7.47 -23.56 -9.31
CA HIS A 88 7.66 -24.10 -10.66
C HIS A 88 9.12 -24.06 -11.15
N GLU A 89 9.98 -23.24 -10.55
CA GLU A 89 11.42 -23.21 -10.82
C GLU A 89 12.18 -24.24 -9.99
N TYR A 90 11.71 -24.57 -8.79
CA TYR A 90 12.41 -25.45 -7.85
C TYR A 90 11.49 -26.55 -7.29
N ARG A 91 11.88 -27.83 -7.47
CA ARG A 91 11.29 -28.93 -6.70
C ARG A 91 12.02 -29.08 -5.36
N LEU A 92 11.47 -28.47 -4.31
CA LEU A 92 11.97 -28.66 -2.94
C LEU A 92 11.51 -30.01 -2.38
N GLY A 93 12.20 -31.09 -2.75
CA GLY A 93 12.13 -32.36 -2.02
C GLY A 93 13.14 -32.39 -0.88
N ASN A 94 12.88 -33.13 0.20
CA ASN A 94 13.83 -33.35 1.31
C ASN A 94 15.14 -34.07 0.91
N ALA A 95 15.42 -34.24 -0.39
CA ALA A 95 16.61 -34.89 -0.90
C ALA A 95 17.75 -33.85 -0.99
N GLN A 96 18.80 -34.05 -0.22
CA GLN A 96 20.09 -33.41 -0.48
C GLN A 96 20.60 -33.94 -1.82
N SER A 97 20.62 -33.11 -2.87
CA SER A 97 21.34 -33.48 -4.09
C SER A 97 22.83 -33.53 -3.75
N LEU A 98 23.41 -34.73 -3.74
CA LEU A 98 24.87 -34.92 -3.68
C LEU A 98 25.55 -34.64 -5.03
N LEU A 99 24.74 -34.46 -6.08
CA LEU A 99 25.18 -34.10 -7.41
C LEU A 99 25.13 -32.57 -7.52
N PHE A 100 26.30 -31.95 -7.50
CA PHE A 100 26.46 -30.70 -8.23
C PHE A 100 26.27 -31.07 -9.70
N GLY A 101 25.33 -30.44 -10.42
CA GLY A 101 25.40 -30.47 -11.87
C GLY A 101 26.79 -29.97 -12.27
N ASP A 102 27.35 -30.48 -13.36
CA ASP A 102 28.55 -29.96 -13.99
C ASP A 102 28.30 -28.53 -14.50
N VAL A 103 28.01 -27.57 -13.62
CA VAL A 103 28.11 -26.16 -13.95
C VAL A 103 29.59 -25.94 -14.13
N GLN A 104 30.05 -26.04 -15.39
CA GLN A 104 31.34 -25.52 -15.81
C GLN A 104 31.30 -24.01 -15.60
N MET A 105 31.47 -23.58 -14.36
CA MET A 105 31.45 -22.18 -14.00
C MET A 105 32.77 -21.57 -14.43
N ASP A 106 32.74 -20.72 -15.45
CA ASP A 106 33.90 -19.93 -15.84
C ASP A 106 34.25 -18.95 -14.72
N VAL A 107 35.34 -19.23 -14.00
CA VAL A 107 35.87 -18.37 -12.94
C VAL A 107 36.18 -16.96 -13.45
N SER A 108 36.51 -16.82 -14.74
CA SER A 108 36.73 -15.52 -15.37
C SER A 108 35.46 -14.68 -15.39
N LEU A 109 34.30 -15.30 -15.67
CA LEU A 109 33.00 -14.62 -15.62
C LEU A 109 32.62 -14.22 -14.19
N VAL A 110 32.90 -15.09 -13.20
CA VAL A 110 32.68 -14.77 -11.78
C VAL A 110 33.50 -13.55 -11.34
N LEU A 111 34.79 -13.53 -11.67
CA LEU A 111 35.67 -12.40 -11.35
C LEU A 111 35.27 -11.12 -12.12
N ALA A 112 34.80 -11.25 -13.36
CA ALA A 112 34.26 -10.13 -14.12
C ALA A 112 32.99 -9.56 -13.47
N GLY A 113 32.08 -10.41 -13.01
CA GLY A 113 30.87 -9.99 -12.28
C GLY A 113 31.20 -9.22 -11.00
N PHE A 114 32.16 -9.70 -10.19
CA PHE A 114 32.62 -8.93 -9.03
C PHE A 114 33.29 -7.61 -9.41
N ARG A 115 34.10 -7.58 -10.48
CA ARG A 115 34.70 -6.33 -10.97
C ARG A 115 33.63 -5.32 -11.36
N MET A 116 32.56 -5.76 -12.00
CA MET A 116 31.41 -4.91 -12.34
C MET A 116 30.68 -4.40 -11.09
N LEU A 117 30.51 -5.24 -10.06
CA LEU A 117 29.93 -4.80 -8.78
C LEU A 117 30.78 -3.76 -8.07
N LEU A 118 32.10 -3.93 -8.04
CA LEU A 118 33.03 -2.99 -7.40
C LEU A 118 33.16 -1.68 -8.18
N GLY A 119 33.01 -1.72 -9.51
CA GLY A 119 33.04 -0.54 -10.37
C GLY A 119 31.74 0.27 -10.38
N ASN A 120 30.63 -0.30 -9.90
CA ASN A 120 29.38 0.42 -9.74
C ASN A 120 29.36 1.14 -8.39
N ALA A 121 28.97 2.41 -8.39
CA ALA A 121 28.62 3.08 -7.15
C ALA A 121 27.43 2.33 -6.51
N GLY A 122 27.61 1.85 -5.28
CA GLY A 122 26.54 1.23 -4.53
C GLY A 122 25.35 2.19 -4.44
N HIS A 123 24.14 1.67 -4.61
CA HIS A 123 22.93 2.45 -4.43
C HIS A 123 22.55 2.46 -2.95
N SER A 124 22.14 3.61 -2.41
CA SER A 124 21.56 3.65 -1.07
C SER A 124 20.33 2.73 -1.01
N GLY A 125 20.17 2.02 0.10
CA GLY A 125 19.08 1.06 0.38
C GLY A 125 19.01 -0.25 -0.36
N ARG A 126 19.89 -0.55 -1.31
CA ARG A 126 19.92 -1.83 -2.00
C ARG A 126 21.33 -2.29 -2.33
N LEU A 127 21.51 -3.59 -2.46
CA LEU A 127 22.78 -4.17 -2.92
C LEU A 127 22.57 -4.89 -4.25
N ASP A 128 23.43 -4.62 -5.21
CA ASP A 128 23.38 -5.31 -6.50
C ASP A 128 24.15 -6.64 -6.44
N TYR A 129 23.69 -7.60 -7.23
CA TYR A 129 24.37 -8.86 -7.48
C TYR A 129 24.11 -9.30 -8.92
N TYR A 130 24.88 -10.29 -9.38
CA TYR A 130 24.67 -10.92 -10.67
C TYR A 130 24.23 -12.35 -10.49
N ARG A 131 23.21 -12.76 -11.24
CA ARG A 131 22.85 -14.17 -11.42
C ARG A 131 23.45 -14.65 -12.74
N LEU A 132 24.24 -15.71 -12.67
CA LEU A 132 24.75 -16.47 -13.81
C LEU A 132 23.97 -17.78 -13.90
N ASP A 133 23.20 -17.97 -14.96
CA ASP A 133 22.42 -19.20 -15.14
C ASP A 133 23.23 -20.34 -15.79
N GLY A 134 22.66 -21.55 -15.85
CA GLY A 134 23.28 -22.70 -16.51
C GLY A 134 23.49 -22.57 -18.02
N ARG A 135 23.13 -21.44 -18.64
CA ARG A 135 23.42 -21.09 -20.05
C ARG A 135 24.47 -19.97 -20.15
N GLU A 136 25.19 -19.69 -19.06
CA GLU A 136 26.18 -18.62 -18.94
C GLU A 136 25.63 -17.21 -19.19
N GLN A 137 24.31 -17.01 -19.02
CA GLN A 137 23.71 -15.68 -19.10
C GLN A 137 23.83 -14.98 -17.76
N MET A 138 24.50 -13.82 -17.77
CA MET A 138 24.68 -12.99 -16.59
C MET A 138 23.66 -11.85 -16.56
N LYS A 139 22.84 -11.79 -15.51
CA LYS A 139 21.84 -10.73 -15.31
C LYS A 139 22.09 -9.98 -14.00
N ARG A 140 22.09 -8.63 -14.07
CA ARG A 140 22.13 -7.78 -12.88
C ARG A 140 20.76 -7.76 -12.21
N LEU A 141 20.76 -7.95 -10.90
CA LEU A 141 19.57 -7.87 -10.05
C LEU A 141 19.91 -7.09 -8.78
N SER A 142 18.88 -6.56 -8.12
CA SER A 142 19.06 -5.83 -6.87
C SER A 142 18.36 -6.53 -5.72
N TYR A 143 19.08 -6.64 -4.62
CA TYR A 143 18.59 -7.13 -3.36
C TYR A 143 18.20 -5.96 -2.45
N TRP A 144 16.97 -6.04 -1.95
CA TRP A 144 16.47 -5.15 -0.91
C TRP A 144 16.64 -5.85 0.45
N PRO A 145 17.31 -5.28 1.46
CA PRO A 145 17.41 -5.93 2.77
C PRO A 145 16.06 -6.31 3.37
N ALA A 146 15.98 -7.47 4.04
CA ALA A 146 14.75 -7.87 4.74
C ALA A 146 14.58 -7.06 6.02
N GLU A 147 13.37 -6.53 6.18
CA GLU A 147 13.04 -5.55 7.22
C GLU A 147 13.00 -6.14 8.63
N ARG A 148 13.14 -7.47 8.78
CA ARG A 148 13.11 -8.22 10.05
C ARG A 148 14.37 -9.06 10.26
N CYS A 149 15.52 -8.60 9.78
CA CYS A 149 16.74 -9.34 10.01
C CYS A 149 17.28 -9.09 11.42
N ASP A 150 17.36 -10.14 12.23
CA ASP A 150 17.92 -10.09 13.59
C ASP A 150 19.40 -9.65 13.61
N ARG A 151 20.10 -9.71 12.46
CA ARG A 151 21.50 -9.31 12.32
C ARG A 151 21.74 -7.96 11.67
N CYS A 152 20.84 -7.52 10.77
CA CYS A 152 21.05 -6.26 10.04
C CYS A 152 20.46 -5.06 10.76
N SER A 153 19.45 -5.30 11.60
CA SER A 153 18.60 -4.25 12.11
C SER A 153 18.91 -3.92 13.58
N GLU A 154 20.20 -3.86 13.92
CA GLU A 154 20.66 -3.33 15.21
C GLU A 154 20.68 -1.79 15.10
N GLY A 155 19.88 -1.09 15.91
CA GLY A 155 19.75 0.37 15.86
C GLY A 155 18.73 0.88 16.86
N ALA A 156 18.65 2.20 17.09
CA ALA A 156 17.55 2.79 17.87
C ALA A 156 16.25 2.78 17.05
N PRO A 157 15.06 2.84 17.67
CA PRO A 157 13.82 3.06 16.94
C PRO A 157 13.89 4.36 16.12
N PRO A 158 13.28 4.41 14.92
CA PRO A 158 13.24 5.64 14.13
C PRO A 158 12.52 6.76 14.90
N ASP A 159 13.07 7.96 14.83
CA ASP A 159 12.45 9.16 15.40
C ASP A 159 11.41 9.72 14.41
N ASP A 160 10.26 9.06 14.34
CA ASP A 160 9.19 9.44 13.42
C ASP A 160 8.63 10.83 13.73
N ALA A 161 8.61 11.26 14.99
CA ALA A 161 8.17 12.60 15.38
C ALA A 161 9.08 13.67 14.76
N ARG A 162 10.40 13.50 14.86
CA ARG A 162 11.35 14.37 14.19
C ARG A 162 11.21 14.33 12.67
N ALA A 163 10.90 13.17 12.09
CA ALA A 163 10.67 13.05 10.65
C ALA A 163 9.46 13.89 10.20
N PHE A 164 8.33 13.81 10.92
CA PHE A 164 7.17 14.67 10.66
C PHE A 164 7.50 16.15 10.86
N GLU A 165 8.12 16.52 11.99
CA GLU A 165 8.52 17.91 12.24
C GLU A 165 9.47 18.47 11.16
N SER A 166 10.40 17.65 10.67
CA SER A 166 11.32 18.04 9.60
C SER A 166 10.57 18.27 8.30
N ALA A 167 9.65 17.37 7.94
CA ALA A 167 8.86 17.49 6.71
C ALA A 167 8.03 18.77 6.69
N PHE A 168 7.40 19.14 7.80
CA PHE A 168 6.62 20.39 7.92
C PHE A 168 7.48 21.67 8.02
N ARG A 169 8.81 21.56 7.95
CA ARG A 169 9.74 22.71 7.81
C ARG A 169 10.30 22.81 6.38
N GLU A 170 10.02 21.85 5.52
CA GLU A 170 10.38 21.92 4.10
C GLU A 170 9.46 22.91 3.38
N GLN A 171 10.00 23.60 2.38
CA GLN A 171 9.23 24.46 1.49
C GLN A 171 9.13 23.80 0.13
N LEU A 172 7.95 23.28 -0.22
CA LEU A 172 7.72 22.55 -1.47
C LEU A 172 6.58 23.22 -2.26
N MET A 173 6.95 23.89 -3.34
CA MET A 173 5.99 24.71 -4.10
C MET A 173 5.31 23.89 -5.21
N TYR A 174 3.97 23.90 -5.23
CA TYR A 174 3.16 23.25 -6.26
C TYR A 174 2.06 24.19 -6.77
N ALA A 175 1.58 23.98 -7.99
CA ALA A 175 0.32 24.57 -8.41
C ALA A 175 -0.83 23.95 -7.59
N TYR A 176 -1.71 24.79 -7.03
CA TYR A 176 -2.85 24.32 -6.24
C TYR A 176 -3.79 23.47 -7.09
N GLY A 177 -4.24 22.36 -6.52
CA GLY A 177 -5.02 21.37 -7.26
C GLY A 177 -4.19 20.57 -8.27
N ASP A 178 -2.86 20.64 -8.25
CA ASP A 178 -2.02 19.77 -9.08
C ASP A 178 -1.68 18.41 -8.42
N SER A 179 -0.90 17.57 -9.09
CA SER A 179 -0.22 16.42 -8.47
C SER A 179 0.87 16.92 -7.53
N TYR A 180 0.74 16.65 -6.23
CA TYR A 180 1.72 17.04 -5.21
C TYR A 180 2.89 16.05 -5.07
N ARG A 181 3.06 15.16 -6.05
CA ARG A 181 4.14 14.17 -6.08
C ARG A 181 5.37 14.72 -6.80
N LYS A 182 6.56 14.39 -6.32
CA LYS A 182 7.83 14.69 -6.99
C LYS A 182 7.90 13.95 -8.34
N GLU A 183 8.07 14.69 -9.43
CA GLU A 183 8.04 14.13 -10.79
C GLU A 183 9.23 13.19 -11.08
N ASP A 184 10.38 13.44 -10.45
CA ASP A 184 11.63 12.71 -10.69
C ASP A 184 11.75 11.39 -9.91
N THR A 185 10.76 11.00 -9.10
CA THR A 185 10.82 9.72 -8.37
C THR A 185 10.74 8.56 -9.36
N ARG A 186 11.88 7.94 -9.65
CA ARG A 186 12.02 6.78 -10.54
C ARG A 186 12.13 5.50 -9.71
N PHE A 187 11.31 4.52 -10.07
CA PHE A 187 11.49 3.18 -9.57
C PHE A 187 12.76 2.55 -10.15
N PRO A 188 13.60 1.90 -9.33
CA PRO A 188 14.75 1.16 -9.84
C PRO A 188 14.29 -0.05 -10.65
N GLU A 189 14.57 -0.04 -11.96
CA GLU A 189 14.14 -1.11 -12.87
C GLU A 189 14.70 -2.48 -12.47
N GLU A 190 15.93 -2.53 -11.95
CA GLU A 190 16.55 -3.77 -11.48
C GLU A 190 15.82 -4.39 -10.29
N LEU A 191 15.21 -3.55 -9.46
CA LEU A 191 14.49 -3.98 -8.26
C LEU A 191 13.12 -4.58 -8.62
N PHE A 192 12.38 -3.92 -9.51
CA PHE A 192 11.01 -4.34 -9.88
C PHE A 192 10.92 -5.10 -11.21
N SER A 193 12.07 -5.50 -11.76
CA SER A 193 12.14 -6.34 -12.96
C SER A 193 11.34 -7.65 -12.75
N PRO A 194 10.55 -8.11 -13.74
CA PRO A 194 9.76 -9.34 -13.63
C PRO A 194 10.54 -10.61 -13.25
N ASP A 195 11.84 -10.66 -13.56
CA ASP A 195 12.70 -11.79 -13.20
C ASP A 195 13.42 -11.62 -11.85
N ASN A 196 13.18 -10.52 -11.13
CA ASN A 196 13.74 -10.28 -9.81
C ASN A 196 12.76 -10.73 -8.72
N ALA A 197 12.73 -12.03 -8.44
CA ALA A 197 11.92 -12.54 -7.34
C ALA A 197 12.38 -12.02 -5.97
N ASP A 198 13.63 -11.55 -5.83
CA ASP A 198 14.24 -11.16 -4.55
C ASP A 198 13.72 -9.84 -3.97
N SER A 199 13.05 -9.04 -4.80
CA SER A 199 12.36 -7.83 -4.36
C SER A 199 11.12 -8.11 -3.53
N ASN A 200 10.53 -9.32 -3.64
CA ASN A 200 9.20 -9.72 -3.17
C ASN A 200 8.03 -9.20 -4.03
N PHE A 201 8.30 -8.41 -5.07
CA PHE A 201 7.29 -7.80 -5.94
C PHE A 201 7.44 -8.33 -7.36
N ILE A 202 6.32 -8.72 -7.97
CA ILE A 202 6.26 -9.29 -9.31
C ILE A 202 5.27 -8.48 -10.14
N VAL A 203 5.78 -7.82 -11.18
CA VAL A 203 4.98 -6.97 -12.07
C VAL A 203 4.47 -7.78 -13.26
N TYR A 204 3.15 -7.83 -13.43
CA TYR A 204 2.46 -8.47 -14.54
C TYR A 204 1.76 -7.42 -15.38
N LYS A 205 2.00 -7.43 -16.69
CA LYS A 205 1.40 -6.49 -17.65
C LYS A 205 0.28 -7.22 -18.38
N ASP A 206 -0.95 -6.77 -18.18
CA ASP A 206 -2.10 -7.32 -18.89
C ASP A 206 -2.12 -6.77 -20.31
N ARG A 207 -2.22 -7.68 -21.28
CA ARG A 207 -2.23 -7.36 -22.72
C ARG A 207 -3.63 -7.50 -23.33
N ASN A 208 -4.64 -7.87 -22.53
CA ASN A 208 -5.99 -8.17 -22.99
C ASN A 208 -6.95 -6.97 -22.86
N THR A 209 -6.48 -5.86 -22.30
CA THR A 209 -7.26 -4.63 -22.13
C THR A 209 -7.31 -3.85 -23.44
N GLN A 210 -8.50 -3.36 -23.82
CA GLN A 210 -8.71 -2.70 -25.11
C GLN A 210 -8.46 -1.18 -25.06
N SER A 211 -8.65 -0.56 -23.90
CA SER A 211 -8.85 0.89 -23.79
C SER A 211 -7.89 1.59 -22.85
N PHE A 212 -7.40 0.85 -21.86
CA PHE A 212 -6.37 1.26 -20.93
C PHE A 212 -5.32 0.17 -20.88
N PHE A 213 -4.13 0.50 -20.40
CA PHE A 213 -3.14 -0.51 -20.05
C PHE A 213 -3.36 -0.87 -18.59
N SER A 214 -3.58 -2.16 -18.29
CA SER A 214 -3.65 -2.64 -16.91
C SER A 214 -2.34 -3.33 -16.52
N VAL A 215 -1.83 -2.98 -15.35
CA VAL A 215 -0.64 -3.60 -14.77
C VAL A 215 -0.97 -4.00 -13.34
N SER A 216 -0.64 -5.24 -12.99
CA SER A 216 -0.83 -5.82 -11.67
C SER A 216 0.51 -6.15 -11.04
N THR A 217 0.76 -5.62 -9.86
CA THR A 217 1.97 -5.89 -9.09
C THR A 217 1.59 -6.76 -7.91
N PHE A 218 2.05 -8.00 -7.93
CA PHE A 218 1.82 -8.96 -6.87
C PHE A 218 2.96 -8.92 -5.87
N PHE A 219 2.66 -9.13 -4.60
CA PHE A 219 3.68 -9.31 -3.57
C PHE A 219 3.29 -10.41 -2.61
N ARG A 220 4.27 -11.17 -2.12
CA ARG A 220 3.98 -12.26 -1.18
C ARG A 220 3.77 -11.71 0.22
N VAL A 221 2.74 -12.20 0.91
CA VAL A 221 2.44 -11.85 2.30
C VAL A 221 3.06 -12.86 3.27
N GLY A 222 3.36 -14.08 2.81
CA GLY A 222 4.00 -15.15 3.57
C GLY A 222 4.70 -16.19 2.67
N ARG A 223 4.95 -17.40 3.19
CA ARG A 223 5.52 -18.53 2.42
C ARG A 223 4.51 -19.25 1.52
N GLU A 224 3.22 -19.08 1.79
CA GLU A 224 2.15 -19.60 0.94
C GLU A 224 1.96 -18.66 -0.27
N GLU A 225 1.41 -19.16 -1.38
CA GLU A 225 1.01 -18.38 -2.58
C GLU A 225 -0.17 -17.41 -2.29
N LYS A 226 -0.11 -16.68 -1.19
CA LYS A 226 -1.02 -15.59 -0.87
C LYS A 226 -0.36 -14.29 -1.29
N TYR A 227 -0.87 -13.73 -2.37
CA TYR A 227 -0.39 -12.48 -2.92
C TYR A 227 -1.30 -11.33 -2.50
N GLY A 228 -0.70 -10.24 -2.01
CA GLY A 228 -1.31 -8.93 -2.16
C GLY A 228 -1.12 -8.45 -3.59
N ILE A 229 -2.00 -7.57 -4.05
CA ILE A 229 -1.97 -7.02 -5.41
C ILE A 229 -2.12 -5.51 -5.34
N GLY A 230 -1.37 -4.79 -6.15
CA GLY A 230 -1.65 -3.40 -6.55
C GLY A 230 -2.01 -3.36 -8.03
N ILE A 231 -2.97 -2.54 -8.41
CA ILE A 231 -3.51 -2.46 -9.76
C ILE A 231 -3.33 -1.03 -10.26
N GLY A 232 -2.70 -0.91 -11.43
CA GLY A 232 -2.52 0.37 -12.08
C GLY A 232 -3.10 0.32 -13.48
N SER A 233 -4.06 1.21 -13.73
CA SER A 233 -4.71 1.33 -15.02
C SER A 233 -4.79 2.79 -15.43
N THR A 234 -4.22 3.10 -16.60
CA THR A 234 -4.12 4.43 -17.20
C THR A 234 -4.02 4.29 -18.72
N THR A 235 -3.88 5.40 -19.44
CA THR A 235 -3.77 5.43 -20.91
C THR A 235 -2.38 5.07 -21.45
N ASP A 236 -1.38 4.80 -20.60
CA ASP A 236 -0.06 4.31 -21.03
C ASP A 236 0.55 3.29 -20.03
N TYR A 237 1.35 2.35 -20.54
CA TYR A 237 1.94 1.29 -19.70
C TYR A 237 2.82 1.81 -18.56
N LYS A 238 3.54 2.93 -18.76
CA LYS A 238 4.51 3.43 -17.78
C LYS A 238 3.78 4.02 -16.57
N SER A 239 2.72 4.79 -16.82
CA SER A 239 1.85 5.33 -15.78
C SER A 239 1.07 4.23 -15.06
N SER A 240 0.60 3.22 -15.77
CA SER A 240 -0.06 2.03 -15.19
C SER A 240 0.89 1.22 -14.30
N GLU A 241 2.10 0.92 -14.77
CA GLU A 241 3.12 0.24 -13.97
C GLU A 241 3.49 1.04 -12.72
N ARG A 242 3.64 2.36 -12.85
CA ARG A 242 3.87 3.25 -11.70
C ARG A 242 2.72 3.18 -10.69
N LYS A 243 1.46 3.33 -11.12
CA LYS A 243 0.29 3.27 -10.23
C LYS A 243 0.19 1.92 -9.52
N SER A 244 0.39 0.83 -10.25
CA SER A 244 0.38 -0.55 -9.75
C SER A 244 1.45 -0.77 -8.66
N LEU A 245 2.68 -0.29 -8.91
CA LEU A 245 3.78 -0.38 -7.95
C LEU A 245 3.49 0.45 -6.70
N PHE A 246 2.99 1.68 -6.85
CA PHE A 246 2.64 2.53 -5.71
C PHE A 246 1.61 1.84 -4.81
N GLU A 247 0.53 1.30 -5.38
CA GLU A 247 -0.50 0.62 -4.60
C GLU A 247 0.01 -0.67 -3.95
N ALA A 248 0.82 -1.47 -4.66
CA ALA A 248 1.39 -2.69 -4.10
C ALA A 248 2.34 -2.41 -2.93
N LEU A 249 3.17 -1.39 -3.04
CA LEU A 249 4.10 -0.95 -1.99
C LEU A 249 3.34 -0.37 -0.79
N GLU A 250 2.30 0.44 -1.03
CA GLU A 250 1.44 0.95 0.04
C GLU A 250 0.78 -0.19 0.83
N ARG A 251 0.11 -1.12 0.12
CA ARG A 251 -0.53 -2.28 0.75
C ARG A 251 0.50 -3.15 1.49
N TYR A 252 1.68 -3.34 0.92
CA TYR A 252 2.75 -4.08 1.58
C TYR A 252 3.14 -3.41 2.91
N ALA A 253 3.37 -2.09 2.92
CA ALA A 253 3.74 -1.34 4.13
C ALA A 253 2.60 -1.30 5.17
N GLY A 254 1.35 -1.14 4.74
CA GLY A 254 0.21 -0.96 5.62
C GLY A 254 -0.37 -2.24 6.23
N MET A 255 -0.15 -3.42 5.63
CA MET A 255 -0.75 -4.66 6.14
C MET A 255 -0.14 -5.12 7.48
N HIS A 256 1.19 -5.19 7.57
CA HIS A 256 1.85 -5.61 8.80
C HIS A 256 3.05 -4.71 9.04
N PRO A 257 3.42 -4.47 10.32
CA PRO A 257 4.67 -3.78 10.62
C PRO A 257 5.81 -4.54 9.96
N ARG A 258 6.67 -3.82 9.23
CA ARG A 258 7.79 -4.41 8.52
C ARG A 258 9.08 -4.10 9.29
N GLY A 259 9.32 -4.87 10.35
CA GLY A 259 10.46 -4.66 11.24
C GLY A 259 10.20 -3.72 12.40
N ARG A 260 9.16 -2.90 12.31
CA ARG A 260 8.79 -1.94 13.36
C ARG A 260 8.27 -2.63 14.64
N GLU A 261 7.74 -3.84 14.53
CA GLU A 261 7.19 -4.59 15.67
C GLU A 261 8.22 -4.87 16.78
N ARG A 262 9.52 -4.84 16.46
CA ARG A 262 10.60 -5.05 17.44
C ARG A 262 10.66 -3.94 18.50
N TRP A 263 10.15 -2.75 18.16
CA TRP A 263 10.14 -1.57 19.01
C TRP A 263 8.80 -1.39 19.73
N SER A 264 7.86 -2.33 19.54
CA SER A 264 6.56 -2.27 20.20
C SER A 264 6.70 -2.46 21.72
N ILE A 265 5.97 -1.66 22.47
CA ILE A 265 5.84 -1.82 23.92
C ILE A 265 4.61 -2.69 24.18
N TRP A 266 4.77 -3.74 24.99
CA TRP A 266 3.65 -4.61 25.36
C TRP A 266 3.17 -4.24 26.76
N ALA A 267 2.02 -3.56 26.83
CA ALA A 267 1.43 -3.12 28.10
C ALA A 267 -0.08 -2.88 27.94
N SER A 268 -0.79 -2.74 29.06
CA SER A 268 -2.13 -2.13 29.04
C SER A 268 -2.02 -0.61 28.86
N TYR A 269 -3.14 0.07 28.56
CA TYR A 269 -3.15 1.53 28.41
C TYR A 269 -2.58 2.23 29.65
N GLU A 270 -3.05 1.81 30.84
CA GLU A 270 -2.56 2.36 32.10
C GLU A 270 -1.08 2.01 32.33
N GLY A 271 -0.62 0.83 31.93
CA GLY A 271 0.80 0.46 31.99
C GLY A 271 1.70 1.36 31.14
N VAL A 272 1.25 1.78 29.95
CA VAL A 272 1.98 2.76 29.14
C VAL A 272 2.02 4.11 29.84
N ARG A 273 0.90 4.60 30.37
CA ARG A 273 0.84 5.88 31.11
C ARG A 273 1.75 5.90 32.34
N GLN A 274 1.72 4.83 33.15
CA GLN A 274 2.56 4.70 34.35
C GLN A 274 4.05 4.67 34.04
N SER A 275 4.43 4.28 32.82
CA SER A 275 5.82 4.34 32.36
C SER A 275 6.28 5.75 31.97
N GLY A 276 5.45 6.78 32.17
CA GLY A 276 5.75 8.18 31.86
C GLY A 276 5.59 8.53 30.38
N ARG A 277 4.90 7.68 29.60
CA ARG A 277 4.69 7.87 28.16
C ARG A 277 3.30 8.42 27.88
N HIS A 278 3.21 9.35 26.92
CA HIS A 278 1.93 9.84 26.41
C HIS A 278 1.29 8.75 25.56
N ALA A 279 0.04 8.37 25.86
CA ALA A 279 -0.71 7.37 25.10
C ALA A 279 -2.12 7.88 24.80
N ILE A 280 -2.62 7.58 23.61
CA ILE A 280 -4.02 7.84 23.25
C ILE A 280 -4.87 6.71 23.82
N ASP A 281 -5.97 7.08 24.48
CA ASP A 281 -6.95 6.12 24.94
C ASP A 281 -7.61 5.46 23.72
N PRO A 282 -7.51 4.13 23.52
CA PRO A 282 -8.08 3.47 22.37
C PRO A 282 -9.60 3.64 22.25
N THR A 283 -10.30 3.97 23.35
CA THR A 283 -11.75 4.14 23.33
C THR A 283 -12.21 5.25 22.39
N VAL A 284 -11.38 6.25 22.09
CA VAL A 284 -11.73 7.36 21.17
C VAL A 284 -12.09 6.89 19.76
N PHE A 285 -11.64 5.70 19.34
CA PHE A 285 -11.94 5.11 18.03
C PHE A 285 -13.15 4.15 18.04
N ILE A 286 -13.71 3.85 19.20
CA ILE A 286 -14.74 2.81 19.37
C ILE A 286 -15.95 3.26 20.21
N ASP A 287 -15.84 4.33 21.00
CA ASP A 287 -16.87 4.77 21.96
C ASP A 287 -18.19 5.22 21.30
N ASP A 288 -18.12 5.70 20.07
CA ASP A 288 -19.27 6.13 19.28
C ASP A 288 -19.67 5.14 18.20
N VAL A 289 -19.00 3.99 18.14
CA VAL A 289 -19.21 2.97 17.14
C VAL A 289 -20.24 1.95 17.63
N THR A 290 -21.26 1.70 16.81
CA THR A 290 -22.22 0.62 17.00
C THR A 290 -22.12 -0.37 15.84
N GLY A 291 -22.31 -1.66 16.11
CA GLY A 291 -22.10 -2.69 15.09
C GLY A 291 -22.62 -4.06 15.49
N THR A 292 -22.70 -4.95 14.51
CA THR A 292 -23.22 -6.33 14.65
C THR A 292 -22.21 -7.28 15.30
N ALA A 293 -20.92 -6.96 15.30
CA ALA A 293 -19.88 -7.85 15.80
C ALA A 293 -19.30 -7.43 17.15
N SER A 294 -19.71 -8.14 18.19
CA SER A 294 -18.97 -8.23 19.46
C SER A 294 -17.56 -8.81 19.31
N SER A 295 -17.20 -9.33 18.13
CA SER A 295 -15.87 -9.86 17.78
C SER A 295 -14.93 -8.81 17.21
N LEU A 296 -15.42 -7.62 16.87
CA LEU A 296 -14.61 -6.56 16.26
C LEU A 296 -14.00 -5.60 17.25
N ILE A 297 -14.62 -5.37 18.40
CA ILE A 297 -14.11 -4.47 19.44
C ILE A 297 -13.84 -5.34 20.66
N THR A 298 -12.57 -5.68 20.89
CA THR A 298 -12.17 -6.55 22.02
C THR A 298 -11.48 -5.79 23.14
N TYR A 299 -11.52 -4.46 23.08
CA TYR A 299 -10.73 -3.62 23.96
C TYR A 299 -11.31 -3.55 25.37
N THR A 300 -10.46 -3.85 26.34
CA THR A 300 -10.66 -3.54 27.76
C THR A 300 -9.43 -2.80 28.27
N ALA A 301 -9.62 -1.93 29.27
CA ALA A 301 -8.52 -1.07 29.76
C ALA A 301 -7.32 -1.86 30.31
N ASP A 302 -7.54 -3.09 30.78
CA ASP A 302 -6.53 -4.02 31.28
C ASP A 302 -5.88 -4.90 30.20
N GLN A 303 -6.40 -4.88 28.97
CA GLN A 303 -5.87 -5.66 27.86
C GLN A 303 -4.43 -5.23 27.53
N VAL A 304 -3.52 -6.19 27.49
CA VAL A 304 -2.14 -5.96 27.02
C VAL A 304 -2.12 -5.93 25.51
N LEU A 305 -1.71 -4.79 24.95
CA LEU A 305 -1.59 -4.55 23.52
C LEU A 305 -0.14 -4.22 23.14
N PRO A 306 0.30 -4.48 21.91
CA PRO A 306 1.49 -3.87 21.33
C PRO A 306 1.22 -2.39 21.02
N TRP A 307 2.08 -1.51 21.51
CA TRP A 307 2.00 -0.06 21.32
C TRP A 307 3.17 0.45 20.48
N ILE A 308 2.89 1.34 19.54
CA ILE A 308 3.86 1.99 18.66
C ILE A 308 3.73 3.51 18.74
N ASN A 309 4.74 4.24 18.28
CA ASN A 309 4.69 5.69 18.18
C ASN A 309 3.80 6.15 17.02
N ALA A 310 3.08 7.23 17.27
CA ALA A 310 2.42 8.10 16.31
C ALA A 310 2.78 9.56 16.64
N TYR A 311 2.49 10.47 15.73
CA TYR A 311 2.60 11.91 15.96
C TYR A 311 1.20 12.49 16.15
N SER A 312 0.95 13.09 17.31
CA SER A 312 -0.29 13.82 17.58
C SER A 312 -0.19 15.22 16.97
N TRP A 313 -1.10 15.54 16.06
CA TRP A 313 -1.15 16.86 15.44
C TRP A 313 -1.54 17.94 16.44
N ASN A 314 -2.46 17.67 17.37
CA ASN A 314 -2.85 18.65 18.38
C ASN A 314 -1.78 18.90 19.44
N GLN A 315 -1.13 17.83 19.91
CA GLN A 315 -0.12 17.93 20.96
C GLN A 315 1.27 18.27 20.41
N ARG A 316 1.46 18.18 19.08
CA ARG A 316 2.72 18.42 18.38
C ARG A 316 3.88 17.59 18.95
N GLN A 317 3.61 16.33 19.29
CA GLN A 317 4.58 15.43 19.91
C GLN A 317 4.30 13.95 19.62
N ALA A 318 5.29 13.11 19.92
CA ALA A 318 5.13 11.65 19.89
C ALA A 318 4.12 11.18 20.94
N VAL A 319 3.21 10.30 20.54
CA VAL A 319 2.24 9.61 21.40
C VAL A 319 2.22 8.13 21.06
N TYR A 320 1.85 7.29 22.03
CA TYR A 320 1.68 5.86 21.81
C TYR A 320 0.24 5.52 21.44
N ILE A 321 0.09 4.69 20.42
CA ILE A 321 -1.18 4.11 19.99
C ILE A 321 -1.05 2.58 19.89
N PRO A 322 -2.15 1.83 20.02
CA PRO A 322 -2.12 0.41 19.71
C PRO A 322 -1.76 0.15 18.25
N GLU A 323 -0.85 -0.80 18.03
CA GLU A 323 -0.35 -1.17 16.70
C GLU A 323 -1.48 -1.60 15.75
N SER A 324 -2.56 -2.18 16.28
CA SER A 324 -3.72 -2.60 15.49
C SER A 324 -4.48 -1.44 14.84
N LEU A 325 -4.30 -0.19 15.30
CA LEU A 325 -4.85 0.98 14.62
C LEU A 325 -4.03 1.34 13.38
N ALA A 326 -2.72 1.07 13.43
CA ALA A 326 -1.79 1.41 12.38
C ALA A 326 -1.75 0.39 11.24
N TYR A 327 -2.08 -0.89 11.46
CA TYR A 327 -1.86 -1.95 10.47
C TYR A 327 -3.09 -2.88 10.31
N TYR A 328 -3.25 -3.54 9.15
CA TYR A 328 -4.44 -4.34 8.80
C TYR A 328 -4.15 -5.72 8.19
N LYS A 329 -5.06 -6.71 8.31
CA LYS A 329 -4.79 -8.14 7.97
C LYS A 329 -3.70 -8.80 8.84
N MET A 330 -3.62 -8.41 10.12
CA MET A 330 -2.66 -8.93 11.11
C MET A 330 -2.89 -10.41 11.52
N ASP A 331 -3.79 -11.14 10.87
CA ASP A 331 -4.25 -12.50 11.19
C ASP A 331 -3.36 -13.63 10.65
N GLN A 332 -2.32 -13.30 9.88
CA GLN A 332 -1.45 -14.27 9.20
C GLN A 332 -0.28 -14.75 10.06
N GLY A 333 -0.56 -15.25 11.27
CA GLY A 333 0.46 -15.81 12.18
C GLY A 333 1.34 -14.78 12.89
N TYR A 334 0.96 -13.50 12.84
CA TYR A 334 1.60 -12.44 13.60
C TYR A 334 1.35 -12.59 15.10
N LYS A 335 2.37 -12.37 15.95
CA LYS A 335 2.27 -12.57 17.41
C LYS A 335 1.19 -11.70 18.06
N GLY A 336 0.98 -10.48 17.54
CA GLY A 336 -0.08 -9.55 17.99
C GLY A 336 -1.44 -9.79 17.34
N ALA A 337 -1.63 -10.86 16.57
CA ALA A 337 -2.84 -11.10 15.80
C ALA A 337 -4.12 -11.14 16.65
N ARG A 338 -4.04 -11.44 17.95
CA ARG A 338 -5.20 -11.53 18.85
C ARG A 338 -5.34 -10.33 19.80
N GLN A 339 -4.39 -9.40 19.77
CA GLN A 339 -4.31 -8.24 20.66
C GLN A 339 -4.61 -6.98 19.85
N ARG A 340 -5.91 -6.68 19.66
CA ARG A 340 -6.35 -5.60 18.79
C ARG A 340 -7.48 -4.81 19.42
N VAL A 341 -7.50 -3.52 19.13
CA VAL A 341 -8.64 -2.65 19.41
C VAL A 341 -9.78 -3.01 18.46
N TYR A 342 -9.50 -3.04 17.15
CA TYR A 342 -10.40 -3.57 16.13
C TYR A 342 -9.69 -4.14 14.90
N LYS A 343 -10.44 -4.74 13.98
CA LYS A 343 -9.93 -5.22 12.69
C LYS A 343 -9.78 -4.04 11.73
N GLY A 344 -8.57 -3.47 11.66
CA GLY A 344 -8.26 -2.36 10.76
C GLY A 344 -8.42 -2.70 9.27
N ASN A 345 -8.48 -1.65 8.45
CA ASN A 345 -8.51 -1.67 6.99
C ASN A 345 -7.42 -0.72 6.44
N SER A 346 -7.34 -0.59 5.11
CA SER A 346 -6.39 0.32 4.46
C SER A 346 -6.78 1.79 4.55
N ASN A 347 -7.98 2.14 5.01
CA ASN A 347 -8.50 3.51 4.99
C ASN A 347 -7.54 4.50 5.67
N GLY A 348 -7.15 5.55 4.96
CA GLY A 348 -6.20 6.55 5.43
C GLY A 348 -4.74 6.10 5.39
N ASN A 349 -4.43 4.99 4.72
CA ASN A 349 -3.05 4.71 4.30
C ASN A 349 -2.75 5.50 3.02
N ALA A 350 -1.50 5.89 2.84
CA ALA A 350 -1.06 6.42 1.56
C ALA A 350 0.44 6.21 1.38
N LEU A 351 0.84 6.00 0.12
CA LEU A 351 2.23 6.04 -0.31
C LEU A 351 2.47 7.24 -1.24
N GLY A 352 3.51 7.99 -0.92
CA GLY A 352 3.92 9.19 -1.63
C GLY A 352 5.43 9.28 -1.79
N THR A 353 5.85 10.40 -2.36
CA THR A 353 7.24 10.75 -2.66
C THR A 353 7.90 11.60 -1.55
N GLY A 354 7.17 11.78 -0.46
CA GLY A 354 7.58 12.45 0.77
C GLY A 354 6.52 12.25 1.86
N ILE A 355 6.77 12.79 3.06
CA ILE A 355 5.80 12.68 4.16
C ILE A 355 4.55 13.54 3.88
N LEU A 356 4.73 14.75 3.33
CA LEU A 356 3.65 15.71 3.16
C LEU A 356 2.59 15.25 2.16
N ASP A 357 3.00 14.79 0.97
CA ASP A 357 2.06 14.28 -0.04
C ASP A 357 1.37 12.99 0.43
N SER A 358 2.11 12.09 1.09
CA SER A 358 1.49 10.91 1.72
C SER A 358 0.42 11.29 2.74
N VAL A 359 0.69 12.21 3.65
CA VAL A 359 -0.30 12.65 4.65
C VAL A 359 -1.49 13.35 3.98
N TYR A 360 -1.23 14.21 3.00
CA TYR A 360 -2.28 14.93 2.27
C TYR A 360 -3.24 13.97 1.55
N TYR A 361 -2.72 13.02 0.77
CA TYR A 361 -3.56 12.07 0.03
C TYR A 361 -4.28 11.07 0.95
N ALA A 362 -3.66 10.67 2.08
CA ALA A 362 -4.35 9.89 3.11
C ALA A 362 -5.55 10.66 3.71
N CYS A 363 -5.42 11.98 3.91
CA CYS A 363 -6.53 12.81 4.38
C CYS A 363 -7.64 12.91 3.33
N LEU A 364 -7.30 13.10 2.05
CA LEU A 364 -8.31 13.14 0.98
C LEU A 364 -9.12 11.83 0.90
N GLU A 365 -8.46 10.68 1.00
CA GLU A 365 -9.15 9.38 1.03
C GLU A 365 -10.11 9.28 2.22
N LEU A 366 -9.68 9.69 3.42
CA LEU A 366 -10.54 9.68 4.61
C LEU A 366 -11.77 10.58 4.44
N ILE A 367 -11.60 11.77 3.85
CA ILE A 367 -12.68 12.71 3.56
C ILE A 367 -13.67 12.11 2.56
N GLU A 368 -13.17 11.49 1.49
CA GLU A 368 -13.98 10.84 0.48
C GLU A 368 -14.87 9.75 1.08
N ARG A 369 -14.25 8.83 1.84
CA ARG A 369 -14.94 7.68 2.43
C ARG A 369 -15.96 8.12 3.47
N ASP A 370 -15.62 9.10 4.32
CA ASP A 370 -16.55 9.66 5.29
C ASP A 370 -17.76 10.31 4.60
N ALA A 371 -17.52 11.18 3.60
CA ALA A 371 -18.57 11.86 2.87
C ALA A 371 -19.54 10.88 2.23
N PHE A 372 -19.02 9.88 1.52
CA PHE A 372 -19.87 8.88 0.88
C PHE A 372 -20.69 8.07 1.88
N LEU A 373 -20.05 7.54 2.93
CA LEU A 373 -20.73 6.65 3.87
C LEU A 373 -21.84 7.36 4.62
N ASN A 374 -21.65 8.63 4.99
CA ASN A 374 -22.72 9.42 5.60
C ASN A 374 -23.92 9.60 4.65
N HIS A 375 -23.69 9.90 3.36
CA HIS A 375 -24.76 10.01 2.37
C HIS A 375 -25.49 8.67 2.17
N TRP A 376 -24.75 7.57 2.07
CA TRP A 376 -25.30 6.22 1.93
C TRP A 376 -26.18 5.82 3.11
N TYR A 377 -25.67 5.97 4.34
CA TYR A 377 -26.37 5.52 5.55
C TYR A 377 -27.57 6.38 5.89
N LEU A 378 -27.51 7.70 5.66
CA LEU A 378 -28.63 8.61 5.95
C LEU A 378 -29.58 8.80 4.78
N ARG A 379 -29.29 8.14 3.64
CA ARG A 379 -29.99 8.30 2.36
C ARG A 379 -30.22 9.77 2.06
N HIS A 380 -29.18 10.58 2.26
CA HIS A 380 -29.27 12.01 2.02
C HIS A 380 -29.09 12.26 0.52
N THR A 381 -30.14 12.78 -0.12
CA THR A 381 -30.12 13.11 -1.55
C THR A 381 -29.16 14.27 -1.83
N PRO A 382 -28.03 14.04 -2.53
CA PRO A 382 -27.05 15.07 -2.83
C PRO A 382 -27.50 15.94 -4.02
N ALA A 383 -26.75 17.02 -4.30
CA ALA A 383 -26.91 17.78 -5.53
C ALA A 383 -26.41 16.95 -6.73
N GLY A 384 -27.23 16.84 -7.77
CA GLY A 384 -26.85 16.18 -9.01
C GLY A 384 -26.17 17.15 -9.96
N ILE A 385 -25.20 16.69 -10.74
CA ILE A 385 -24.43 17.51 -11.68
C ILE A 385 -24.94 17.32 -13.11
N LYS A 386 -25.25 18.43 -13.79
CA LYS A 386 -25.58 18.45 -15.22
C LYS A 386 -24.34 18.14 -16.06
N LEU A 387 -24.30 16.99 -16.72
CA LEU A 387 -23.12 16.57 -17.49
C LEU A 387 -22.79 17.53 -18.66
N GLU A 388 -23.82 18.15 -19.23
CA GLU A 388 -23.71 19.14 -20.32
C GLU A 388 -22.99 20.43 -19.90
N SER A 389 -22.94 20.73 -18.60
CA SER A 389 -22.21 21.88 -18.07
C SER A 389 -20.71 21.64 -17.91
N ILE A 390 -20.25 20.39 -18.08
CA ILE A 390 -18.84 20.04 -17.91
C ILE A 390 -18.06 20.39 -19.17
N GLY A 391 -17.22 21.42 -19.05
CA GLY A 391 -16.35 21.92 -20.12
C GLY A 391 -15.12 21.05 -20.42
N ASN A 392 -14.68 20.21 -19.48
CA ASN A 392 -13.47 19.40 -19.60
C ASN A 392 -13.64 18.23 -20.60
N GLU A 393 -12.82 18.22 -21.65
CA GLU A 393 -12.87 17.21 -22.72
C GLU A 393 -12.56 15.80 -22.24
N ARG A 394 -11.64 15.64 -21.29
CA ARG A 394 -11.25 14.32 -20.76
C ARG A 394 -12.37 13.70 -19.93
N ILE A 395 -13.08 14.50 -19.14
CA ILE A 395 -14.28 14.04 -18.42
C ILE A 395 -15.34 13.58 -19.41
N ARG A 396 -15.67 14.40 -20.41
CA ARG A 396 -16.65 14.04 -21.44
C ARG A 396 -16.26 12.78 -22.21
N TYR A 397 -14.97 12.61 -22.51
CA TYR A 397 -14.45 11.41 -23.13
C TYR A 397 -14.75 10.17 -22.28
N MET A 398 -14.42 10.19 -20.98
CA MET A 398 -14.65 9.03 -20.10
C MET A 398 -16.14 8.71 -19.91
N ILE A 399 -16.99 9.72 -19.81
CA ILE A 399 -18.45 9.54 -19.80
C ILE A 399 -18.90 8.84 -21.09
N GLY A 400 -18.47 9.33 -22.25
CA GLY A 400 -18.80 8.72 -23.54
C GLY A 400 -18.30 7.28 -23.66
N ARG A 401 -17.17 6.94 -23.03
CA ARG A 401 -16.66 5.55 -22.98
C ARG A 401 -17.58 4.63 -22.18
N LEU A 402 -18.06 5.08 -21.03
CA LEU A 402 -19.03 4.33 -20.22
C LEU A 402 -20.37 4.17 -20.95
N GLU A 403 -20.81 5.21 -21.69
CA GLU A 403 -22.01 5.16 -22.53
C GLU A 403 -21.87 4.15 -23.68
N LEU A 404 -20.69 4.04 -24.29
CA LEU A 404 -20.40 3.02 -25.31
C LEU A 404 -20.40 1.59 -24.75
N LEU A 405 -20.06 1.42 -23.47
CA LEU A 405 -20.23 0.16 -22.73
C LEU A 405 -21.70 -0.09 -22.33
N GLY A 406 -22.62 0.83 -22.66
CA GLY A 406 -24.05 0.72 -22.40
C GLY A 406 -24.47 1.17 -21.01
N TYR A 407 -23.64 1.92 -20.28
CA TYR A 407 -23.97 2.47 -18.97
C TYR A 407 -24.40 3.93 -19.07
N SER A 408 -25.43 4.32 -18.32
CA SER A 408 -25.73 5.74 -18.09
C SER A 408 -24.99 6.25 -16.86
N VAL A 409 -24.39 7.43 -16.95
CA VAL A 409 -23.59 8.04 -15.88
C VAL A 409 -24.39 9.13 -15.17
N LYS A 410 -24.29 9.19 -13.84
CA LYS A 410 -24.73 10.30 -13.00
C LYS A 410 -23.59 10.72 -12.09
N LEU A 411 -23.46 12.03 -11.87
CA LEU A 411 -22.46 12.61 -10.97
C LEU A 411 -23.19 13.41 -9.89
N PHE A 412 -22.72 13.31 -8.67
CA PHE A 412 -23.27 14.01 -7.52
C PHE A 412 -22.18 14.70 -6.72
N ASP A 413 -22.47 15.89 -6.22
CA ASP A 413 -21.63 16.56 -5.23
C ASP A 413 -22.05 16.10 -3.83
N ILE A 414 -21.13 15.41 -3.15
CA ILE A 414 -21.31 14.88 -1.79
C ILE A 414 -20.39 15.58 -0.79
N THR A 415 -19.92 16.77 -1.12
CA THR A 415 -19.07 17.59 -0.25
C THR A 415 -19.75 17.86 1.10
N MET A 416 -18.99 17.69 2.18
CA MET A 416 -19.46 17.86 3.55
C MET A 416 -18.71 19.00 4.29
N ASP A 417 -18.79 19.00 5.61
CA ASP A 417 -18.22 19.97 6.55
C ASP A 417 -16.70 20.22 6.42
N THR A 418 -15.96 19.36 5.72
CA THR A 418 -14.54 19.59 5.40
C THR A 418 -14.33 20.62 4.29
N GLY A 419 -15.35 20.88 3.47
CA GLY A 419 -15.31 21.83 2.36
C GLY A 419 -14.34 21.45 1.23
N ILE A 420 -13.84 20.21 1.20
CA ILE A 420 -13.07 19.69 0.06
C ILE A 420 -14.06 19.02 -0.92
N PRO A 421 -14.03 19.35 -2.22
CA PRO A 421 -14.91 18.73 -3.19
C PRO A 421 -14.82 17.20 -3.17
N VAL A 422 -15.97 16.54 -3.03
CA VAL A 422 -16.11 15.08 -3.15
C VAL A 422 -17.19 14.76 -4.16
N ILE A 423 -16.83 13.97 -5.18
CA ILE A 423 -17.74 13.58 -6.25
C ILE A 423 -18.10 12.10 -6.11
N TRP A 424 -19.40 11.81 -6.12
CA TRP A 424 -19.92 10.45 -6.26
C TRP A 424 -20.34 10.23 -7.72
N ALA A 425 -19.67 9.30 -8.40
CA ALA A 425 -20.04 8.84 -9.73
C ALA A 425 -20.86 7.53 -9.65
N LEU A 426 -21.97 7.48 -10.36
CA LEU A 426 -22.88 6.33 -10.43
C LEU A 426 -23.09 5.93 -11.90
N CYS A 427 -22.80 4.67 -12.22
CA CYS A 427 -23.16 4.05 -13.48
C CYS A 427 -24.37 3.13 -13.30
N LEU A 428 -25.29 3.17 -14.25
CA LEU A 428 -26.49 2.34 -14.29
C LEU A 428 -26.55 1.59 -15.62
N GLY A 429 -26.53 0.26 -15.54
CA GLY A 429 -26.69 -0.61 -16.70
C GLY A 429 -28.14 -0.61 -17.22
N GLN A 430 -28.28 -0.84 -18.51
CA GLN A 430 -29.58 -0.87 -19.20
C GLN A 430 -30.10 -2.29 -19.42
N SER A 431 -29.27 -3.31 -19.21
CA SER A 431 -29.63 -4.73 -19.38
C SER A 431 -29.41 -5.54 -18.09
N ARG A 432 -29.76 -6.83 -18.13
CA ARG A 432 -29.46 -7.80 -17.05
C ARG A 432 -28.03 -8.33 -17.12
N ASP A 433 -27.32 -8.00 -18.20
CA ASP A 433 -25.96 -8.46 -18.48
C ASP A 433 -24.92 -7.39 -18.11
N GLN A 434 -25.34 -6.43 -17.29
CA GLN A 434 -24.56 -5.31 -16.79
C GLN A 434 -24.86 -5.10 -15.32
N PHE A 435 -24.00 -4.34 -14.64
CA PHE A 435 -24.31 -3.86 -13.29
C PHE A 435 -25.60 -3.05 -13.28
N ALA A 436 -26.54 -3.38 -12.39
CA ALA A 436 -27.72 -2.56 -12.19
C ALA A 436 -27.36 -1.18 -11.62
N ALA A 437 -26.40 -1.15 -10.70
CA ALA A 437 -25.75 0.05 -10.20
C ALA A 437 -24.30 -0.26 -9.83
N TYR A 438 -23.37 0.60 -10.22
CA TYR A 438 -21.99 0.58 -9.74
C TYR A 438 -21.56 2.01 -9.44
N CYS A 439 -20.82 2.21 -8.36
CA CYS A 439 -20.36 3.55 -8.02
C CYS A 439 -18.93 3.60 -7.52
N THR A 440 -18.36 4.78 -7.70
CA THR A 440 -17.05 5.20 -7.21
C THR A 440 -17.19 6.62 -6.66
N SER A 441 -16.18 7.08 -5.93
CA SER A 441 -16.07 8.48 -5.55
C SER A 441 -14.62 8.91 -5.60
N ALA A 442 -14.38 10.21 -5.48
CA ALA A 442 -13.06 10.76 -5.25
C ALA A 442 -13.18 12.13 -4.58
N ALA A 443 -12.23 12.45 -3.69
CA ALA A 443 -12.06 13.78 -3.14
C ALA A 443 -10.84 14.48 -3.76
N HIS A 444 -10.99 15.75 -4.11
CA HIS A 444 -9.89 16.56 -4.61
C HIS A 444 -10.22 18.07 -4.53
N PRO A 445 -9.28 18.97 -4.19
CA PRO A 445 -9.52 20.42 -4.18
C PRO A 445 -9.93 20.98 -5.56
N ASP A 446 -9.40 20.41 -6.64
CA ASP A 446 -9.92 20.61 -8.00
C ASP A 446 -11.09 19.64 -8.27
N PRO A 447 -12.33 20.13 -8.41
CA PRO A 447 -13.50 19.30 -8.64
C PRO A 447 -13.45 18.55 -9.97
N GLU A 448 -12.78 19.07 -11.01
CA GLU A 448 -12.61 18.34 -12.27
C GLU A 448 -11.74 17.11 -12.07
N LYS A 449 -10.68 17.22 -11.25
CA LYS A 449 -9.85 16.07 -10.89
C LYS A 449 -10.58 15.06 -10.01
N ALA A 450 -11.46 15.51 -9.11
CA ALA A 450 -12.34 14.60 -8.38
C ALA A 450 -13.24 13.80 -9.34
N VAL A 451 -13.88 14.47 -10.31
CA VAL A 451 -14.67 13.77 -11.34
C VAL A 451 -13.80 12.79 -12.15
N LEU A 452 -12.60 13.23 -12.58
CA LEU A 452 -11.69 12.39 -13.38
C LEU A 452 -11.30 11.12 -12.61
N ASN A 453 -10.86 11.25 -11.37
CA ASN A 453 -10.44 10.12 -10.54
C ASN A 453 -11.58 9.12 -10.33
N ALA A 454 -12.79 9.59 -10.00
CA ALA A 454 -13.95 8.72 -9.82
C ALA A 454 -14.31 7.97 -11.12
N LEU A 455 -14.30 8.66 -12.26
CA LEU A 455 -14.61 8.05 -13.56
C LEU A 455 -13.52 7.08 -14.06
N GLU A 456 -12.24 7.35 -13.76
CA GLU A 456 -11.14 6.44 -14.11
C GLU A 456 -11.28 5.09 -13.40
N GLU A 457 -11.58 5.10 -12.09
CA GLU A 457 -11.84 3.88 -11.32
C GLU A 457 -13.09 3.14 -11.83
N MET A 458 -14.15 3.88 -12.13
CA MET A 458 -15.39 3.35 -12.68
C MET A 458 -15.15 2.63 -14.01
N LEU A 459 -14.47 3.28 -14.97
CA LEU A 459 -14.24 2.73 -16.29
C LEU A 459 -13.36 1.47 -16.22
N LEU A 460 -12.36 1.47 -15.34
CA LEU A 460 -11.55 0.28 -15.07
C LEU A 460 -12.41 -0.90 -14.60
N ALA A 461 -13.26 -0.67 -13.60
CA ALA A 461 -14.13 -1.71 -13.07
C ALA A 461 -15.08 -2.27 -14.14
N MET A 462 -15.72 -1.40 -14.92
CA MET A 462 -16.68 -1.83 -15.95
C MET A 462 -16.01 -2.65 -17.05
N GLU A 463 -14.86 -2.24 -17.57
CA GLU A 463 -14.16 -3.03 -18.59
C GLU A 463 -13.69 -4.40 -18.06
N TYR A 464 -13.31 -4.48 -16.79
CA TYR A 464 -12.98 -5.77 -16.18
C TYR A 464 -14.21 -6.67 -16.03
N TYR A 465 -15.28 -6.17 -15.42
CA TYR A 465 -16.45 -7.00 -15.12
C TYR A 465 -17.29 -7.37 -16.34
N ASP A 466 -17.35 -6.51 -17.36
CA ASP A 466 -18.07 -6.79 -18.61
C ASP A 466 -17.45 -7.95 -19.40
N THR A 467 -16.21 -8.34 -19.09
CA THR A 467 -15.58 -9.55 -19.66
C THR A 467 -15.81 -10.83 -18.85
N HIS A 468 -16.45 -10.72 -17.66
CA HIS A 468 -16.67 -11.81 -16.71
C HIS A 468 -18.15 -11.90 -16.26
N THR A 469 -19.09 -11.45 -17.10
CA THR A 469 -20.51 -11.24 -16.77
C THR A 469 -21.19 -12.41 -16.08
N ASP A 470 -21.03 -13.63 -16.59
CA ASP A 470 -21.68 -14.83 -16.03
C ASP A 470 -21.16 -15.16 -14.63
N GLU A 471 -19.85 -15.07 -14.44
CA GLU A 471 -19.20 -15.33 -13.14
C GLU A 471 -19.64 -14.31 -12.09
N ILE A 472 -19.66 -13.02 -12.47
CA ILE A 472 -20.09 -11.92 -11.60
C ILE A 472 -21.57 -12.06 -11.23
N ARG A 473 -22.44 -12.40 -12.17
CA ARG A 473 -23.87 -12.60 -11.88
C ARG A 473 -24.11 -13.75 -10.91
N GLU A 474 -23.45 -14.88 -11.12
CA GLU A 474 -23.59 -16.03 -10.22
C GLU A 474 -22.99 -15.72 -8.84
N LYS A 475 -21.88 -14.97 -8.76
CA LYS A 475 -21.35 -14.46 -7.49
C LYS A 475 -22.36 -13.54 -6.80
N ALA A 476 -22.97 -12.60 -7.51
CA ALA A 476 -23.97 -11.68 -6.97
C ALA A 476 -25.20 -12.40 -6.39
N LYS A 477 -25.72 -13.42 -7.09
CA LYS A 477 -26.81 -14.26 -6.59
C LYS A 477 -26.46 -14.99 -5.29
N ARG A 478 -25.22 -15.50 -5.18
CA ARG A 478 -24.73 -16.13 -3.94
C ARG A 478 -24.65 -15.10 -2.82
N ILE A 479 -24.04 -13.93 -3.06
CA ILE A 479 -23.92 -12.85 -2.07
C ILE A 479 -25.29 -12.45 -1.53
N ARG A 480 -26.30 -12.29 -2.39
CA ARG A 480 -27.67 -11.97 -1.98
C ARG A 480 -28.28 -13.00 -1.03
N GLN A 481 -27.92 -14.28 -1.19
CA GLN A 481 -28.42 -15.37 -0.34
C GLN A 481 -27.60 -15.52 0.95
N GLU A 482 -26.29 -15.33 0.87
CA GLU A 482 -25.33 -15.67 1.92
C GLU A 482 -24.84 -14.48 2.76
N GLY A 483 -25.08 -13.26 2.29
CA GLY A 483 -24.50 -12.03 2.81
C GLY A 483 -23.15 -11.67 2.16
N VAL A 484 -22.79 -10.39 2.27
CA VAL A 484 -21.49 -9.84 1.86
C VAL A 484 -20.43 -10.25 2.88
N ARG A 485 -19.26 -10.74 2.42
CA ARG A 485 -18.15 -11.18 3.30
C ARG A 485 -16.80 -10.58 2.91
N GLU A 486 -16.55 -10.47 1.62
CA GLU A 486 -15.29 -9.96 1.07
C GLU A 486 -15.44 -8.55 0.52
N VAL A 487 -14.32 -7.88 0.31
CA VAL A 487 -14.24 -6.53 -0.26
C VAL A 487 -15.02 -6.45 -1.59
N GLU A 488 -14.75 -7.36 -2.52
CA GLU A 488 -15.39 -7.40 -3.83
C GLU A 488 -16.89 -7.73 -3.78
N ASP A 489 -17.39 -8.34 -2.71
CA ASP A 489 -18.80 -8.72 -2.61
C ASP A 489 -19.70 -7.48 -2.50
N HIS A 490 -19.19 -6.40 -1.89
CA HIS A 490 -19.89 -5.13 -1.69
C HIS A 490 -20.42 -4.54 -3.00
N PRO A 491 -19.57 -4.24 -4.01
CA PRO A 491 -20.06 -3.75 -5.29
C PRO A 491 -20.81 -4.84 -6.07
N ILE A 492 -20.36 -6.10 -6.04
CA ILE A 492 -20.94 -7.20 -6.84
C ILE A 492 -22.40 -7.48 -6.49
N LEU A 493 -22.82 -7.28 -5.23
CA LEU A 493 -24.24 -7.38 -4.85
C LEU A 493 -25.14 -6.53 -5.76
N TYR A 494 -24.69 -5.32 -6.10
CA TYR A 494 -25.43 -4.33 -6.90
C TYR A 494 -25.37 -4.59 -8.41
N TYR A 495 -24.76 -5.71 -8.82
CA TYR A 495 -24.95 -6.24 -10.15
C TYR A 495 -26.44 -6.60 -10.40
N LEU A 496 -27.16 -7.02 -9.35
CA LEU A 496 -28.55 -7.46 -9.44
C LEU A 496 -29.53 -6.28 -9.52
N GLN A 497 -30.47 -6.35 -10.48
CA GLN A 497 -31.50 -5.32 -10.66
C GLN A 497 -32.42 -5.18 -9.43
N GLU A 498 -32.60 -6.26 -8.68
CA GLU A 498 -33.38 -6.26 -7.45
C GLU A 498 -32.77 -5.37 -6.35
N GLU A 499 -31.45 -5.18 -6.35
CA GLU A 499 -30.74 -4.42 -5.31
C GLU A 499 -30.59 -2.93 -5.66
N ARG A 500 -30.98 -2.53 -6.88
CA ARG A 500 -30.90 -1.15 -7.36
C ARG A 500 -31.68 -0.15 -6.50
N HIS A 501 -32.77 -0.59 -5.86
CA HIS A 501 -33.65 0.26 -5.07
C HIS A 501 -32.93 0.98 -3.90
N HIS A 502 -31.78 0.47 -3.46
CA HIS A 502 -30.93 1.12 -2.45
C HIS A 502 -30.36 2.48 -2.90
N PHE A 503 -30.35 2.76 -4.21
CA PHE A 503 -29.88 4.02 -4.79
C PHE A 503 -31.02 4.99 -5.12
N ASP A 504 -32.29 4.61 -4.91
CA ASP A 504 -33.43 5.39 -5.40
C ASP A 504 -33.46 6.83 -4.88
N PHE A 505 -32.94 7.07 -3.68
CA PHE A 505 -32.86 8.39 -3.06
C PHE A 505 -32.00 9.39 -3.86
N LEU A 506 -31.11 8.92 -4.72
CA LEU A 506 -30.27 9.76 -5.59
C LEU A 506 -31.04 10.29 -6.82
N PHE A 507 -32.17 9.68 -7.18
CA PHE A 507 -32.90 10.08 -8.39
C PHE A 507 -33.81 11.29 -8.17
N ASP A 508 -34.02 11.69 -6.93
CA ASP A 508 -34.72 12.92 -6.54
C ASP A 508 -33.78 14.14 -6.45
N SER A 509 -32.50 13.98 -6.82
CA SER A 509 -31.51 15.05 -6.79
C SER A 509 -31.90 16.23 -7.65
N ARG A 510 -31.75 17.44 -7.09
CA ARG A 510 -31.78 18.68 -7.87
C ARG A 510 -30.54 18.74 -8.75
N MET A 511 -30.73 18.93 -10.06
CA MET A 511 -29.64 19.05 -11.01
C MET A 511 -29.12 20.49 -11.09
N GLU A 512 -27.81 20.66 -10.88
CA GLU A 512 -27.10 21.92 -10.84
C GLU A 512 -26.02 22.00 -11.92
N ASP A 513 -25.68 23.23 -12.33
CA ASP A 513 -24.58 23.48 -13.25
C ASP A 513 -23.24 23.29 -12.52
N PHE A 514 -22.32 22.55 -13.14
CA PHE A 514 -21.04 22.18 -12.53
C PHE A 514 -20.17 23.41 -12.24
N ARG A 515 -20.15 24.40 -13.13
CA ARG A 515 -19.32 25.61 -12.96
C ARG A 515 -19.90 26.52 -11.89
N GLU A 516 -21.22 26.65 -11.84
CA GLU A 516 -21.90 27.43 -10.80
C GLU A 516 -21.72 26.78 -9.42
N ARG A 517 -21.86 25.44 -9.34
CA ARG A 517 -21.76 24.70 -8.08
C ARG A 517 -20.39 24.84 -7.42
N PHE A 518 -19.32 24.77 -8.22
CA PHE A 518 -17.94 24.83 -7.74
C PHE A 518 -17.23 26.16 -8.04
N ALA A 519 -18.00 27.25 -8.19
CA ALA A 519 -17.45 28.56 -8.56
C ALA A 519 -16.36 29.03 -7.57
N GLU A 520 -16.59 28.88 -6.27
CA GLU A 520 -15.63 29.24 -5.22
C GLU A 520 -14.34 28.39 -5.28
N ASP A 521 -14.44 27.13 -5.67
CA ASP A 521 -13.27 26.26 -5.79
C ASP A 521 -12.44 26.61 -7.02
N TYR A 522 -13.09 26.94 -8.14
CA TYR A 522 -12.39 27.47 -9.31
C TYR A 522 -11.66 28.78 -9.00
N GLU A 523 -12.27 29.69 -8.23
CA GLU A 523 -11.60 30.92 -7.78
C GLU A 523 -10.29 30.63 -7.03
N LYS A 524 -10.27 29.58 -6.18
CA LYS A 524 -9.06 29.15 -5.46
C LYS A 524 -8.01 28.49 -6.38
N LEU A 525 -8.42 27.83 -7.46
CA LEU A 525 -7.51 27.16 -8.41
C LEU A 525 -6.74 28.12 -9.31
N HIS A 526 -7.29 29.31 -9.58
CA HIS A 526 -6.68 30.26 -10.50
C HIS A 526 -5.38 30.85 -9.94
N HIS A 527 -4.23 30.37 -10.44
CA HIS A 527 -2.87 30.92 -10.21
C HIS A 527 -2.35 30.88 -8.77
N CYS A 528 -2.87 30.00 -7.93
CA CYS A 528 -2.32 29.76 -6.60
C CYS A 528 -1.16 28.76 -6.68
N VAL A 529 0.05 29.22 -6.41
CA VAL A 529 1.16 28.35 -6.01
C VAL A 529 1.08 28.20 -4.50
N ILE A 530 1.05 26.97 -4.01
CA ILE A 530 1.02 26.65 -2.58
C ILE A 530 2.35 26.09 -2.12
N ASP A 531 2.66 26.28 -0.84
CA ASP A 531 3.60 25.42 -0.13
C ASP A 531 2.85 24.19 0.39
N LEU A 532 3.28 22.99 0.00
CA LEU A 532 2.64 21.74 0.41
C LEU A 532 2.67 21.56 1.93
N ALA A 533 3.67 22.09 2.63
CA ALA A 533 3.72 22.02 4.10
C ALA A 533 2.58 22.84 4.72
N GLU A 534 2.35 24.06 4.22
CA GLU A 534 1.27 24.95 4.68
C GLU A 534 -0.10 24.38 4.31
N GLU A 535 -0.27 23.88 3.10
CA GLU A 535 -1.53 23.28 2.64
C GLU A 535 -1.90 22.03 3.46
N THR A 536 -0.93 21.13 3.66
CA THR A 536 -1.14 19.92 4.45
C THR A 536 -1.42 20.26 5.91
N ALA A 537 -0.71 21.25 6.47
CA ALA A 537 -0.95 21.71 7.83
C ALA A 537 -2.35 22.33 7.99
N GLY A 538 -2.78 23.17 7.04
CA GLY A 538 -4.11 23.77 7.03
C GLY A 538 -5.23 22.73 6.92
N LEU A 539 -5.03 21.68 6.12
CA LEU A 539 -5.95 20.56 6.05
C LEU A 539 -6.02 19.79 7.38
N LEU A 540 -4.89 19.48 7.99
CA LEU A 540 -4.83 18.81 9.30
C LEU A 540 -5.45 19.65 10.41
N ASP A 541 -5.22 20.96 10.43
CA ASP A 541 -5.84 21.89 11.38
C ASP A 541 -7.37 21.90 11.20
N ARG A 542 -7.86 21.96 9.96
CA ARG A 542 -9.30 21.89 9.66
C ARG A 542 -9.91 20.58 10.16
N LEU A 543 -9.30 19.45 9.80
CA LEU A 543 -9.75 18.13 10.23
C LEU A 543 -9.72 18.01 11.75
N SER A 544 -8.69 18.57 12.39
CA SER A 544 -8.59 18.48 13.84
C SER A 544 -9.62 19.32 14.58
N ASN A 545 -9.95 20.49 14.05
CA ASN A 545 -11.01 21.34 14.57
C ASN A 545 -12.40 20.68 14.45
N LEU A 546 -12.63 19.89 13.40
CA LEU A 546 -13.90 19.19 13.16
C LEU A 546 -14.03 17.90 13.98
N PHE A 547 -12.96 17.11 14.05
CA PHE A 547 -13.03 15.71 14.48
C PHE A 547 -12.17 15.37 15.70
N GLY A 548 -11.42 16.34 16.25
CA GLY A 548 -10.48 16.09 17.35
C GLY A 548 -9.07 15.73 16.86
N ASP A 549 -8.24 15.14 17.70
CA ASP A 549 -6.81 14.96 17.38
C ASP A 549 -6.58 14.07 16.15
N VAL A 550 -5.75 14.55 15.22
CA VAL A 550 -5.33 13.79 14.04
C VAL A 550 -3.99 13.13 14.35
N LEU A 551 -3.92 11.82 14.22
CA LEU A 551 -2.70 11.06 14.51
C LEU A 551 -2.05 10.61 13.20
N LEU A 552 -0.75 10.88 13.08
CA LEU A 552 0.05 10.49 11.93
C LEU A 552 0.96 9.32 12.32
N VAL A 553 0.86 8.21 11.59
CA VAL A 553 1.69 7.03 11.80
C VAL A 553 2.58 6.85 10.60
N ARG A 554 3.89 6.80 10.80
CA ARG A 554 4.83 6.46 9.73
C ARG A 554 4.93 4.95 9.61
N GLN A 555 4.48 4.40 8.49
CA GLN A 555 4.55 2.97 8.20
C GLN A 555 5.78 2.62 7.36
N THR A 556 6.50 3.62 6.86
CA THR A 556 7.63 3.49 5.93
C THR A 556 8.63 2.41 6.35
N PRO A 557 8.73 1.32 5.56
CA PRO A 557 9.89 0.44 5.51
C PRO A 557 11.22 1.18 5.42
N GLU A 558 12.25 0.71 6.11
CA GLU A 558 13.62 1.25 5.97
C GLU A 558 14.05 1.26 4.49
N GLY A 559 13.67 0.23 3.75
CA GLY A 559 13.93 0.14 2.33
C GLY A 559 13.39 1.31 1.50
N TYR A 560 12.21 1.83 1.84
CA TYR A 560 11.46 2.80 1.03
C TYR A 560 12.11 4.18 1.08
N THR A 561 12.70 4.55 2.22
CA THR A 561 13.36 5.85 2.39
C THR A 561 14.50 6.05 1.40
N HIS A 562 15.17 4.96 1.02
CA HIS A 562 16.29 5.01 0.07
C HIS A 562 15.89 5.19 -1.39
N ILE A 563 14.63 4.92 -1.72
CA ILE A 563 14.05 5.17 -3.05
C ILE A 563 13.13 6.39 -3.05
N GLY A 564 13.19 7.21 -1.97
CA GLY A 564 12.44 8.45 -1.86
C GLY A 564 10.93 8.25 -1.71
N LEU A 565 10.51 7.15 -1.08
CA LEU A 565 9.10 6.86 -0.81
C LEU A 565 8.81 6.88 0.69
N GLU A 566 7.62 7.34 1.02
CA GLU A 566 7.13 7.43 2.39
C GLU A 566 5.72 6.86 2.46
N ALA A 567 5.51 5.90 3.37
CA ALA A 567 4.21 5.30 3.63
C ALA A 567 3.70 5.78 4.99
N VAL A 568 2.48 6.29 5.03
CA VAL A 568 1.85 6.79 6.26
C VAL A 568 0.47 6.19 6.44
N LYS A 569 -0.01 6.20 7.68
CA LYS A 569 -1.43 6.10 8.01
C LYS A 569 -1.85 7.33 8.79
N VAL A 570 -2.94 7.95 8.37
CA VAL A 570 -3.62 9.01 9.10
C VAL A 570 -4.81 8.39 9.85
N LEU A 571 -4.95 8.73 11.12
CA LEU A 571 -6.04 8.30 11.97
C LEU A 571 -6.78 9.53 12.47
N ILE A 572 -8.08 9.60 12.16
CA ILE A 572 -8.97 10.67 12.61
C ILE A 572 -10.12 9.99 13.36
N PRO A 573 -10.21 10.16 14.69
CA PRO A 573 -11.34 9.67 15.46
C PRO A 573 -12.66 10.20 14.90
N HIS A 574 -13.75 9.49 15.17
CA HIS A 574 -15.11 9.92 14.83
C HIS A 574 -15.45 10.01 13.33
N LEU A 575 -14.52 9.80 12.39
CA LEU A 575 -14.91 9.63 10.98
C LEU A 575 -15.67 8.32 10.79
N GLN A 576 -16.59 8.31 9.83
CA GLN A 576 -17.30 7.10 9.45
C GLN A 576 -16.31 6.13 8.78
N GLN A 577 -16.14 4.96 9.37
CA GLN A 577 -15.19 3.95 8.89
C GLN A 577 -15.82 3.02 7.86
N LEU A 578 -15.01 2.65 6.87
CA LEU A 578 -15.31 1.58 5.92
C LEU A 578 -15.21 0.22 6.62
N TRP A 579 -16.03 -0.75 6.21
CA TRP A 579 -15.99 -2.11 6.73
C TRP A 579 -16.26 -3.09 5.60
N PHE A 580 -15.67 -4.28 5.69
CA PHE A 580 -15.80 -5.28 4.63
C PHE A 580 -16.35 -6.57 5.20
N GLY A 581 -17.49 -7.01 4.67
CA GLY A 581 -18.28 -8.11 5.23
C GLY A 581 -19.32 -7.62 6.23
N GLU A 582 -20.54 -8.14 6.13
CA GLU A 582 -21.69 -7.77 6.96
C GLU A 582 -21.45 -8.05 8.45
N GLU A 583 -20.66 -9.09 8.76
CA GLU A 583 -20.19 -9.42 10.09
C GLU A 583 -19.16 -8.42 10.63
N HIS A 584 -18.72 -7.46 9.82
CA HIS A 584 -17.74 -6.46 10.20
C HIS A 584 -18.30 -5.03 10.22
N ARG A 585 -19.62 -4.86 10.08
CA ARG A 585 -20.25 -3.54 10.08
C ARG A 585 -20.04 -2.78 11.40
N VAL A 586 -19.50 -1.58 11.25
CA VAL A 586 -19.28 -0.59 12.31
C VAL A 586 -19.70 0.79 11.84
N LEU A 587 -20.61 1.44 12.59
CA LEU A 587 -21.16 2.77 12.28
C LEU A 587 -20.86 3.74 13.42
N SER A 588 -20.27 4.90 13.10
CA SER A 588 -20.14 5.98 14.08
C SER A 588 -21.46 6.72 14.17
N MET A 589 -22.21 6.47 15.25
CA MET A 589 -23.52 7.10 15.45
C MET A 589 -23.40 8.59 15.71
N LYS A 590 -22.31 9.03 16.35
CA LYS A 590 -22.05 10.48 16.53
C LYS A 590 -21.76 11.16 15.20
N ARG A 591 -21.02 10.51 14.28
CA ARG A 591 -20.76 11.07 12.96
C ARG A 591 -22.03 11.21 12.13
N LEU A 592 -22.87 10.17 12.12
CA LEU A 592 -24.17 10.22 11.45
C LEU A 592 -25.07 11.34 12.00
N GLN A 593 -25.06 11.56 13.32
CA GLN A 593 -25.76 12.68 13.93
C GLN A 593 -25.18 14.03 13.50
N ALA A 594 -23.85 14.17 13.48
CA ALA A 594 -23.18 15.39 13.02
C ALA A 594 -23.47 15.68 11.53
N ALA A 595 -23.50 14.65 10.68
CA ALA A 595 -23.86 14.77 9.27
C ALA A 595 -25.31 15.26 9.09
N ALA A 596 -26.26 14.69 9.85
CA ALA A 596 -27.65 15.13 9.82
C ALA A 596 -27.81 16.59 10.26
N LEU A 597 -27.09 17.01 11.30
CA LEU A 597 -27.05 18.41 11.74
C LEU A 597 -26.44 19.33 10.69
N PHE A 598 -25.37 18.93 10.03
CA PHE A 598 -24.74 19.67 8.92
C PHE A 598 -25.74 19.91 7.77
N TRP A 599 -26.59 18.94 7.46
CA TRP A 599 -27.65 19.08 6.45
C TRP A 599 -28.96 19.66 6.99
N GLU A 600 -28.96 20.20 8.23
CA GLU A 600 -30.11 20.81 8.88
C GLU A 600 -31.37 19.93 8.90
N ARG A 601 -31.20 18.61 9.06
CA ARG A 601 -32.29 17.62 9.07
C ARG A 601 -32.21 16.68 10.27
N PRO A 602 -33.34 16.05 10.65
CA PRO A 602 -33.27 14.91 11.55
C PRO A 602 -32.50 13.75 10.89
N MET A 603 -31.83 12.95 11.72
CA MET A 603 -31.08 11.77 11.27
C MET A 603 -31.97 10.79 10.49
N GLY A 604 -33.20 10.56 10.98
CA GLY A 604 -34.14 9.65 10.36
C GLY A 604 -33.70 8.18 10.48
N ASP A 605 -34.26 7.33 9.61
CA ASP A 605 -33.90 5.92 9.54
C ASP A 605 -32.56 5.73 8.82
N ILE A 606 -31.76 4.81 9.34
CA ILE A 606 -30.44 4.47 8.78
C ILE A 606 -30.58 3.29 7.81
N GLN A 607 -30.07 3.45 6.59
CA GLN A 607 -29.92 2.35 5.64
C GLN A 607 -28.85 1.38 6.15
N LEU A 608 -29.21 0.10 6.32
CA LEU A 608 -28.25 -0.92 6.73
C LEU A 608 -27.76 -1.80 5.57
N ALA A 609 -28.14 -1.48 4.34
CA ALA A 609 -27.62 -2.17 3.17
C ALA A 609 -26.07 -2.06 3.12
N PRO A 610 -25.36 -3.12 2.70
CA PRO A 610 -23.91 -3.07 2.50
C PRO A 610 -23.54 -1.84 1.66
N HIS A 611 -22.49 -1.11 2.01
CA HIS A 611 -22.08 -0.03 1.11
C HIS A 611 -21.58 -0.62 -0.22
N PRO A 612 -21.79 0.05 -1.36
CA PRO A 612 -21.37 -0.45 -2.67
C PRO A 612 -19.87 -0.22 -2.99
N PHE A 613 -19.08 0.31 -2.05
CA PHE A 613 -17.66 0.57 -2.27
C PHE A 613 -16.82 -0.70 -2.52
N PRO A 614 -15.99 -0.73 -3.60
CA PRO A 614 -15.00 -1.78 -3.83
C PRO A 614 -13.78 -1.74 -2.90
#